data_AF-A0AAW3YQL3-F1
#
_entry.id   AF-A0AAW3YQL3-F1
#
_cell.length_a   1.000
_cell.length_b   1.000
_cell.length_c   1.000
_cell.angle_alpha   90.00
_cell.angle_beta   90.00
_cell.angle_gamma   90.00
#
_symmetry.space_group_name_H-M   'P 1'
#
loop_
_entity.id
_entity.type
_entity.pdbx_description
1 polymer ?
#
loop_
_entity_poly.entity_id
_entity_poly.type
_entity_poly.pdbx_seq_one_letter_code
_entity_poly.pdbx_strand_id
1 'polypeptide(L)' 'MELSEFEQRFEQLETKITYQEATIEALNQEVRKQQIETDKLKEQLRLMTERLKTHQTSIIAPLSEETPPPHY' A
#
# COMPACT_ATOMS: atom_id res chain seq x y z
N MET A 1 22.14 22.62 45.14
CA MET A 1 21.26 21.44 45.17
C MET A 1 20.22 21.51 44.04
N GLU A 2 19.54 22.63 43.81
CA GLU A 2 18.63 22.85 42.65
C GLU A 2 19.27 22.58 41.27
N LEU A 3 20.52 23.00 41.02
CA LEU A 3 21.20 22.79 39.73
C LEU A 3 21.26 21.30 39.33
N SER A 4 21.43 20.41 40.33
CA SER A 4 21.52 18.96 40.11
C SER A 4 20.17 18.33 39.78
N GLU A 5 19.06 18.86 40.27
CA GLU A 5 17.73 18.38 39.90
C GLU A 5 17.39 18.76 38.46
N PHE A 6 17.73 19.99 38.04
CA PHE A 6 17.56 20.41 36.65
C PHE A 6 18.42 19.58 35.69
N GLU A 7 19.68 19.31 36.05
CA GLU A 7 20.57 18.43 35.25
C GLU A 7 19.99 17.02 35.10
N GLN A 8 19.48 16.42 36.18
CA GLN A 8 18.83 15.11 36.13
C GLN A 8 17.57 15.11 35.25
N ARG A 9 16.75 16.17 35.34
CA ARG A 9 15.57 16.31 34.47
C ARG A 9 15.96 16.49 33.00
N PHE A 10 17.05 17.19 32.72
CA PHE A 10 17.59 17.34 31.37
C PHE A 10 18.05 15.99 30.80
N GLU A 11 18.84 15.23 31.55
CA GLU A 11 19.33 13.90 31.14
C GLU A 11 18.17 12.94 30.86
N GLN A 12 17.13 12.97 31.70
CA GLN A 12 15.90 12.18 31.47
C GLN A 12 15.16 12.60 30.19
N LEU A 13 15.09 13.90 29.91
CA LEU A 13 14.44 14.40 28.70
C LEU A 13 15.25 14.04 27.46
N GLU A 14 16.58 14.17 27.50
CA GLU A 14 17.47 13.79 26.40
C GLU A 14 17.38 12.30 26.07
N THR A 15 17.35 11.47 27.11
CA THR A 15 17.10 10.02 26.97
C THR A 15 15.75 9.77 26.30
N LYS A 16 14.68 10.42 26.77
CA LYS A 16 13.33 10.27 26.19
C LYS A 16 13.27 10.72 24.74
N ILE A 17 13.91 11.84 24.39
CA ILE A 17 13.97 12.36 23.02
C ILE A 17 14.66 11.35 22.13
N THR A 18 15.82 10.82 22.55
CA THR A 18 16.56 9.80 21.77
C THR A 18 15.71 8.57 21.49
N TYR A 19 14.96 8.07 22.49
CA TYR A 19 14.03 6.96 22.28
C TYR A 19 12.87 7.32 21.34
N GLN A 20 12.34 8.54 21.43
CA GLN A 20 11.28 9.01 20.54
C GLN A 20 11.76 9.15 19.10
N GLU A 21 12.96 9.68 18.87
CA GLU A 21 13.56 9.77 17.53
C GLU A 21 13.73 8.39 16.90
N ALA A 22 14.28 7.42 17.65
CA ALA A 22 14.39 6.04 17.19
C ALA A 22 13.02 5.41 16.88
N THR A 23 12.01 5.70 17.70
CA THR A 23 10.64 5.20 17.49
C THR A 23 10.01 5.81 16.24
N ILE A 24 10.19 7.11 16.01
CA ILE A 24 9.68 7.81 14.83
C ILE A 24 10.32 7.23 13.56
N GLU A 25 11.62 6.98 13.57
CA GLU A 25 12.30 6.38 12.43
C GLU A 25 11.78 4.97 12.13
N ALA A 26 11.60 4.13 13.16
CA ALA A 26 11.02 2.80 13.01
C ALA A 26 9.60 2.84 12.44
N LEU A 27 8.76 3.77 12.93
CA LEU A 27 7.40 3.96 12.43
C LEU A 27 7.39 4.43 10.97
N ASN A 28 8.27 5.36 10.60
CA ASN A 28 8.39 5.82 9.22
C ASN A 28 8.78 4.68 8.26
N GLN A 29 9.69 3.81 8.68
CA GLN A 29 10.08 2.65 7.88
C GLN A 29 8.91 1.68 7.68
N GLU A 30 8.13 1.40 8.73
CA GLU A 30 6.98 0.52 8.63
C GLU A 30 5.86 1.13 7.78
N VAL A 31 5.59 2.43 7.91
CA VAL A 31 4.61 3.14 7.05
C VAL A 31 5.02 3.07 5.57
N ARG A 32 6.30 3.28 5.25
CA ARG A 32 6.79 3.15 3.87
C ARG A 32 6.61 1.75 3.32
N LYS A 33 6.92 0.73 4.12
CA LYS A 33 6.72 -0.68 3.75
C LYS A 33 5.25 -0.96 3.47
N GLN A 34 4.34 -0.50 4.33
CA GLN A 34 2.90 -0.65 4.15
C GLN A 34 2.40 0.08 2.90
N GLN A 35 2.95 1.26 2.59
CA GLN A 35 2.62 2.00 1.37
C GLN A 35 2.99 1.20 0.12
N ILE A 36 4.19 0.62 0.08
CA ILE A 36 4.66 -0.22 -1.04
C ILE A 36 3.72 -1.43 -1.24
N GLU A 37 3.37 -2.13 -0.16
CA GLU A 37 2.45 -3.27 -0.26
C GLU A 37 1.04 -2.84 -0.70
N THR A 38 0.56 -1.70 -0.21
CA THR A 38 -0.73 -1.14 -0.63
C THR A 38 -0.74 -0.81 -2.11
N ASP A 39 0.34 -0.23 -2.65
CA ASP A 39 0.43 0.11 -4.06
C ASP A 39 0.51 -1.15 -4.94
N LYS A 40 1.21 -2.20 -4.50
CA LYS A 40 1.19 -3.51 -5.17
C LYS A 40 -0.22 -4.10 -5.22
N LEU A 41 -0.95 -4.07 -4.11
CA LEU A 41 -2.32 -4.59 -4.05
C LEU A 41 -3.27 -3.81 -4.97
N LYS A 42 -3.15 -2.47 -4.99
CA LYS A 42 -3.94 -1.62 -5.90
C LYS A 42 -3.66 -1.96 -7.37
N GLU A 43 -2.39 -2.18 -7.73
CA GLU A 43 -2.03 -2.55 -9.09
C GLU A 43 -2.57 -3.94 -9.47
N GLN A 44 -2.47 -4.93 -8.58
CA GLN A 44 -3.07 -6.25 -8.79
C GLN A 44 -4.58 -6.16 -9.01
N LEU A 45 -5.29 -5.37 -8.21
CA LEU A 45 -6.73 -5.14 -8.37
C LEU A 45 -7.07 -4.47 -9.70
N ARG A 46 -6.26 -3.50 -10.14
CA ARG A 46 -6.41 -2.85 -11.46
C ARG A 46 -6.31 -3.90 -12.58
N LEU A 47 -5.25 -4.71 -12.56
CA LEU A 47 -5.03 -5.76 -13.56
C LEU A 47 -6.14 -6.82 -13.55
N MET A 48 -6.63 -7.22 -12.38
CA MET A 48 -7.77 -8.14 -12.27
C MET A 48 -9.03 -7.54 -12.89
N THR A 49 -9.30 -6.26 -12.62
CA THR A 49 -10.45 -5.54 -13.18
C THR A 49 -10.35 -5.45 -14.70
N GLU A 50 -9.17 -5.17 -15.24
CA GLU A 50 -8.93 -5.14 -16.69
C GLU A 50 -9.17 -6.51 -17.32
N ARG A 51 -8.64 -7.59 -16.74
CA ARG A 51 -8.88 -8.95 -17.22
C ARG A 51 -10.36 -9.31 -17.24
N LEU A 52 -11.10 -8.98 -16.16
CA LEU A 52 -12.53 -9.23 -16.09
C LEU A 52 -13.30 -8.50 -17.19
N LYS A 53 -12.96 -7.22 -17.47
CA LYS A 53 -13.56 -6.46 -18.58
C LYS A 53 -13.26 -7.10 -19.94
N THR A 54 -12.01 -7.52 -20.19
CA THR A 54 -11.63 -8.15 -21.45
C THR A 54 -12.32 -9.50 -21.68
N HIS A 55 -12.54 -10.28 -20.62
CA HIS A 55 -13.29 -11.54 -20.73
C HIS A 55 -14.78 -11.30 -20.99
N GLN A 56 -15.37 -10.26 -20.40
CA GLN A 56 -16.77 -9.92 -20.64
C GLN A 56 -17.02 -9.47 -22.08
N THR A 57 -16.10 -8.70 -22.68
CA THR A 57 -16.20 -8.34 -24.12
C THR A 57 -15.91 -9.52 -25.04
N SER A 58 -15.05 -10.46 -24.67
CA SER A 58 -14.78 -11.66 -25.49
C SER A 58 -15.95 -12.65 -25.57
N ILE A 59 -16.87 -12.65 -24.60
CA ILE A 59 -18.06 -13.54 -24.60
C ILE A 59 -19.17 -13.01 -25.52
N ILE A 60 -19.17 -11.71 -25.80
CA ILE A 60 -20.15 -11.05 -26.66
C ILE A 60 -19.44 -10.66 -27.96
N ALA A 61 -19.14 -11.65 -28.80
CA ALA A 61 -18.88 -11.35 -30.21
C ALA A 61 -20.16 -10.70 -30.77
N PRO A 62 -20.06 -9.60 -31.53
CA PRO A 62 -21.24 -8.97 -32.08
C PRO A 62 -21.97 -9.99 -32.97
N LEU A 63 -23.29 -10.08 -32.85
CA LEU A 63 -24.16 -10.99 -33.61
C LEU A 63 -23.95 -10.90 -35.13
N SER A 64 -23.31 -9.82 -35.60
CA SER A 64 -22.88 -9.62 -36.99
C SER A 64 -21.73 -10.53 -37.45
N GLU A 65 -21.03 -11.22 -36.56
CA GLU A 65 -19.96 -12.17 -36.86
C GLU A 65 -20.40 -13.65 -36.81
N GLU A 66 -21.69 -13.92 -36.53
CA GLU A 66 -22.24 -15.27 -36.65
C GLU A 66 -22.41 -15.63 -38.13
N THR A 67 -21.42 -16.30 -38.71
CA THR A 67 -21.57 -16.90 -40.05
C THR A 67 -22.68 -17.96 -40.00
N PRO A 68 -23.69 -17.90 -40.89
CA PRO A 68 -24.83 -18.81 -40.85
C PRO A 68 -24.38 -20.27 -40.97
N PRO A 69 -25.03 -21.20 -40.25
CA PRO A 69 -24.60 -22.59 -40.21
C PRO A 69 -24.71 -23.24 -41.59
N PRO A 70 -23.75 -24.11 -41.97
CA PRO A 70 -23.80 -24.81 -43.24
C PRO A 70 -25.00 -25.76 -43.28
N HIS A 71 -25.89 -25.56 -44.26
CA HIS A 71 -26.96 -26.50 -44.55
C HIS A 71 -26.39 -27.71 -45.29
N TYR A 72 -26.56 -28.91 -44.73
CA TYR A 72 -26.32 -30.21 -45.36
C TYR A 72 -27.62 -30.79 -45.91
#